data_AF-A0A952HZQ6-F1
#
_entry.id   AF-A0A952HZQ6-F1
#
_cell.length_a   1.000
_cell.length_b   1.000
_cell.length_c   1.000
_cell.angle_alpha   90.00
_cell.angle_beta   90.00
_cell.angle_gamma   90.00
#
_symmetry.space_group_name_H-M   'P 1'
#
loop_
_entity.id
_entity.type
_entity.pdbx_description
1 polymer ?
#
loop_
_entity_poly.entity_id
_entity_poly.type
_entity_poly.pdbx_seq_one_letter_code
_entity_poly.pdbx_strand_id
1 'polypeptide(L)'
;MKTPVLDPEVLGIDGVLVTIPHSALAELDRRESGYDRVQIEPEQIAFAFDSHALSVERLFMYVSKTEFNAPADEDHPILQSYIDCVMAGYEAQFGADGLSRFLQTTHGWRGPIENDRSSPRYPRAVQLSVDQQARYDALLKETRSELR
;
A
#
# COMPACT_ATOMS: atom_id res chain seq x y z
N MET A 1 -20.42 0.36 13.34
CA MET A 1 -20.19 0.44 11.88
C MET A 1 -19.69 -0.93 11.46
N LYS A 2 -20.41 -1.63 10.56
CA LYS A 2 -20.03 -2.99 10.16
C LYS A 2 -19.01 -2.91 9.04
N THR A 3 -17.85 -3.52 9.23
CA THR A 3 -16.86 -3.74 8.17
C THR A 3 -17.56 -4.48 7.02
N PRO A 4 -17.51 -3.98 5.78
CA PRO A 4 -18.04 -4.72 4.64
C PRO A 4 -17.31 -6.06 4.54
N VAL A 5 -18.06 -7.14 4.38
CA VAL A 5 -17.51 -8.48 4.14
C VAL A 5 -17.27 -8.58 2.64
N LEU A 6 -16.01 -8.54 2.23
CA LEU A 6 -15.61 -8.77 0.84
C LEU A 6 -15.76 -10.27 0.53
N ASP A 7 -16.18 -10.57 -0.69
CA ASP A 7 -16.20 -11.94 -1.22
C ASP A 7 -14.76 -12.49 -1.26
N PRO A 8 -14.47 -13.67 -0.68
CA PRO A 8 -13.13 -14.26 -0.69
C PRO A 8 -12.57 -14.55 -2.09
N GLU A 9 -13.38 -14.54 -3.16
CA GLU A 9 -12.89 -14.67 -4.54
C GLU A 9 -12.47 -13.33 -5.18
N VAL A 10 -12.78 -12.19 -4.56
CA VAL A 10 -12.37 -10.87 -5.05
C VAL A 10 -11.03 -10.49 -4.43
N LEU A 11 -9.96 -10.59 -5.22
CA LEU A 11 -8.64 -10.04 -4.86
C LEU A 11 -8.77 -8.51 -4.76
N GLY A 12 -8.65 -7.99 -3.55
CA GLY A 12 -8.74 -6.56 -3.25
C GLY A 12 -7.77 -6.15 -2.15
N ILE A 13 -7.53 -4.85 -2.06
CA ILE A 13 -6.69 -4.24 -1.04
C ILE A 13 -7.45 -3.09 -0.39
N ASP A 14 -7.40 -3.02 0.94
CA ASP A 14 -7.98 -1.91 1.69
C ASP A 14 -7.24 -0.62 1.32
N GLY A 15 -7.98 0.46 1.08
CA GLY A 15 -7.44 1.73 0.60
C GLY A 15 -8.15 2.94 1.19
N VAL A 16 -7.57 4.11 0.98
CA VAL A 16 -8.14 5.39 1.39
C VAL A 16 -8.51 6.22 0.16
N LEU A 17 -9.71 6.80 0.18
CA LEU A 17 -10.10 7.80 -0.80
C LEU A 17 -9.68 9.18 -0.30
N VAL A 18 -8.87 9.89 -1.10
CA VAL A 18 -8.41 11.24 -0.79
C VAL A 18 -8.97 12.19 -1.84
N THR A 19 -9.68 13.22 -1.40
CA THR A 19 -10.14 14.30 -2.27
C THR A 19 -9.02 15.34 -2.41
N ILE A 20 -8.79 15.78 -3.64
CA ILE A 20 -7.84 16.84 -3.95
C ILE A 20 -8.51 17.92 -4.81
N PRO A 21 -8.11 19.19 -4.70
CA PRO A 21 -8.57 20.20 -5.62
C PRO A 21 -8.05 19.90 -7.03
N HIS A 22 -8.87 20.16 -8.06
CA HIS A 22 -8.50 19.92 -9.46
C HIS A 22 -7.18 20.62 -9.85
N SER A 23 -6.89 21.78 -9.26
CA SER A 23 -5.64 22.52 -9.50
C SER A 23 -4.38 21.79 -9.02
N ALA A 24 -4.48 20.88 -8.04
CA ALA A 24 -3.33 20.10 -7.54
C ALA A 24 -3.00 18.89 -8.43
N LEU A 25 -3.88 18.56 -9.38
CA LEU A 25 -3.77 17.34 -10.17
C LEU A 25 -2.48 17.29 -11.00
N ALA A 26 -2.11 18.40 -11.64
CA ALA A 26 -0.88 18.48 -12.44
C ALA A 26 0.41 18.35 -11.60
N GLU A 27 0.37 18.78 -10.34
CA GLU A 27 1.50 18.58 -9.42
C GLU A 27 1.61 17.14 -8.97
N LEU A 28 0.46 16.51 -8.68
CA LEU A 28 0.40 15.10 -8.35
C LEU A 28 0.90 14.23 -9.50
N ASP A 29 0.46 14.50 -10.74
CA ASP A 29 0.94 13.79 -11.94
C ASP A 29 2.47 13.84 -12.07
N ARG A 30 3.07 14.99 -11.78
CA ARG A 30 4.54 15.16 -11.83
C ARG A 30 5.25 14.36 -10.75
N ARG A 31 4.66 14.31 -9.55
CA ARG A 31 5.20 13.53 -8.43
C ARG A 31 5.16 12.03 -8.73
N GLU A 32 4.08 11.58 -9.36
CA GLU A 32 3.82 10.17 -9.69
C GLU A 32 4.30 9.79 -11.11
N SER A 33 5.34 10.45 -11.64
CA SER A 33 5.80 10.29 -13.04
C SER A 33 6.15 8.84 -13.47
N GLY A 34 6.44 7.95 -12.51
CA GLY A 34 6.64 6.51 -12.73
C GLY A 34 5.36 5.68 -12.83
N TYR A 35 4.20 6.31 -12.75
CA TYR A 35 2.89 5.68 -12.70
C TYR A 35 1.98 6.20 -13.82
N ASP A 36 1.05 5.36 -14.25
CA ASP A 36 -0.08 5.76 -15.08
C ASP A 36 -1.27 6.12 -14.20
N ARG A 37 -1.91 7.26 -14.49
CA ARG A 37 -3.17 7.64 -13.83
C ARG A 37 -4.33 6.91 -14.49
N VAL A 38 -4.85 5.90 -13.80
CA VAL A 38 -5.95 5.06 -14.27
C VAL A 38 -7.25 5.57 -13.64
N GLN A 39 -8.27 5.80 -14.47
CA GLN A 39 -9.62 6.09 -13.97
C GLN A 39 -10.25 4.81 -13.40
N ILE A 40 -10.88 4.95 -12.24
CA ILE A 40 -11.57 3.86 -11.56
C ILE A 40 -13.07 4.12 -11.60
N GLU A 41 -13.84 3.14 -12.03
CA GLU A 41 -15.29 3.21 -11.98
C GLU A 41 -15.79 2.89 -10.56
N PRO A 42 -16.84 3.56 -10.04
CA PRO A 42 -17.33 3.33 -8.69
C PRO A 42 -17.66 1.86 -8.37
N GLU A 43 -18.10 1.08 -9.35
CA GLU A 43 -18.42 -0.34 -9.22
C GLU A 43 -17.17 -1.21 -8.93
N GLN A 44 -15.97 -0.70 -9.19
CA GLN A 44 -14.70 -1.37 -8.87
C GLN A 44 -14.28 -1.17 -7.41
N ILE A 45 -15.03 -0.38 -6.62
CA ILE A 45 -14.70 -0.05 -5.24
C ILE A 45 -15.82 -0.55 -4.32
N ALA A 46 -15.43 -1.38 -3.35
CA ALA A 46 -16.29 -1.70 -2.22
C ALA A 46 -16.19 -0.59 -1.17
N PHE A 47 -17.15 0.34 -1.17
CA PHE A 47 -17.16 1.44 -0.21
C PHE A 47 -17.55 0.96 1.19
N ALA A 48 -16.73 1.30 2.19
CA ALA A 48 -17.03 1.07 3.60
C ALA A 48 -18.00 2.12 4.21
N PHE A 49 -18.51 3.02 3.37
CA PHE A 49 -19.44 4.10 3.71
C PHE A 49 -20.44 4.29 2.57
N ASP A 50 -21.49 5.08 2.81
CA ASP A 50 -22.47 5.40 1.77
C ASP A 50 -21.83 6.25 0.66
N SER A 51 -21.60 5.64 -0.49
CA SER A 51 -20.97 6.26 -1.65
C SER A 51 -21.87 7.25 -2.38
N HIS A 52 -23.19 7.23 -2.15
CA HIS A 52 -24.11 8.23 -2.74
C HIS A 52 -23.82 9.64 -2.24
N ALA A 53 -23.14 9.79 -1.10
CA ALA A 53 -22.68 11.08 -0.58
C ALA A 53 -21.40 11.60 -1.26
N LEU A 54 -20.72 10.79 -2.10
CA LEU A 54 -19.52 11.21 -2.80
C LEU A 54 -19.87 12.20 -3.92
N SER A 55 -19.59 13.47 -3.68
CA SER A 55 -19.71 14.55 -4.67
C SER A 55 -18.40 14.67 -5.48
N VAL A 56 -17.92 13.56 -6.06
CA VAL A 56 -16.66 13.52 -6.82
C VAL A 56 -16.94 13.24 -8.29
N GLU A 57 -16.35 14.03 -9.18
CA GLU A 57 -16.57 13.87 -10.62
C GLU A 57 -15.87 12.63 -11.20
N ARG A 58 -14.69 12.29 -10.66
CA ARG A 58 -13.83 11.23 -11.17
C ARG A 58 -13.00 10.62 -10.04
N LEU A 59 -12.78 9.31 -10.12
CA LEU A 59 -11.90 8.56 -9.23
C LEU A 59 -10.69 8.09 -10.03
N PHE A 60 -9.51 8.14 -9.42
CA PHE A 60 -8.28 7.70 -10.07
C PHE A 60 -7.37 6.97 -9.10
N MET A 61 -6.54 6.10 -9.65
CA MET A 61 -5.43 5.45 -8.98
C MET A 61 -4.16 5.60 -9.84
N TYR A 62 -3.01 5.75 -9.20
CA TYR A 62 -1.73 5.70 -9.87
C TYR A 62 -1.20 4.27 -9.83
N VAL A 63 -0.98 3.67 -10.99
CA VAL A 63 -0.52 2.28 -11.14
C VAL A 63 0.85 2.30 -11.80
N SER A 64 1.82 1.56 -11.25
CA SER A 64 3.19 1.55 -11.78
C SER A 64 3.18 1.23 -13.27
N LYS A 65 3.89 2.02 -14.07
CA LYS A 65 4.04 1.75 -15.50
C LYS A 65 4.61 0.35 -15.71
N THR A 66 4.18 -0.33 -16.76
CA THR A 66 4.60 -1.71 -17.05
C THR A 66 6.13 -1.85 -17.16
N GLU A 67 6.81 -0.83 -17.68
CA GLU A 67 8.28 -0.77 -17.79
C GLU A 67 9.01 -0.71 -16.43
N PHE A 68 8.32 -0.33 -15.35
CA PHE A 68 8.85 -0.28 -13.98
C PHE A 68 8.24 -1.36 -13.07
N ASN A 69 7.43 -2.28 -13.62
CA ASN A 69 6.78 -3.34 -12.88
C ASN A 69 7.59 -4.65 -12.94
N ALA A 70 8.86 -4.57 -12.57
CA ALA A 70 9.72 -5.74 -12.40
C ALA A 70 9.67 -6.22 -10.94
N PRO A 71 9.73 -7.54 -10.69
CA PRO A 71 9.95 -8.04 -9.33
C PRO A 71 11.26 -7.49 -8.76
N ALA A 72 11.30 -7.29 -7.44
CA ALA A 72 12.53 -6.90 -6.76
C ALA A 72 13.64 -7.95 -6.99
N ASP A 73 14.86 -7.46 -7.19
CA ASP A 73 16.08 -8.25 -7.38
C ASP A 73 17.24 -7.67 -6.55
N GLU A 74 18.41 -8.30 -6.60
CA GLU A 74 19.56 -7.89 -5.77
C GLU A 74 20.07 -6.49 -6.11
N ASP A 75 19.84 -6.01 -7.34
CA ASP A 75 20.21 -4.65 -7.76
C ASP A 75 19.14 -3.62 -7.34
N HIS A 76 17.89 -4.05 -7.20
CA HIS A 76 16.72 -3.24 -6.83
C HIS A 76 15.90 -3.90 -5.70
N PRO A 77 16.46 -4.05 -4.48
CA PRO A 77 15.74 -4.63 -3.36
C PRO A 77 14.67 -3.68 -2.84
N ILE A 78 13.65 -4.23 -2.17
CA ILE A 78 12.68 -3.42 -1.43
C ILE A 78 13.35 -2.94 -0.13
N LEU A 79 13.26 -1.65 0.17
CA LEU A 79 13.83 -1.10 1.40
C LEU A 79 12.97 -1.44 2.61
N GLN A 80 13.59 -1.90 3.70
CA GLN A 80 12.88 -2.14 4.96
C GLN A 80 12.22 -0.85 5.49
N SER A 81 12.88 0.30 5.35
CA SER A 81 12.31 1.59 5.74
C SER A 81 11.04 1.99 4.95
N TYR A 82 10.92 1.53 3.70
CA TYR A 82 9.70 1.67 2.91
C TYR A 82 8.59 0.75 3.43
N ILE A 83 8.92 -0.52 3.67
CA ILE A 83 7.98 -1.50 4.22
C ILE A 83 7.46 -1.04 5.58
N ASP A 84 8.34 -0.59 6.47
CA ASP A 84 7.99 -0.06 7.79
C ASP A 84 7.01 1.12 7.70
N CYS A 85 7.24 2.04 6.75
CA CYS A 85 6.32 3.16 6.52
C CYS A 85 4.93 2.69 6.05
N VAL A 86 4.88 1.72 5.14
CA VAL A 86 3.61 1.18 4.62
C VAL A 86 2.87 0.41 5.72
N MET A 87 3.56 -0.47 6.45
CA MET A 87 2.98 -1.25 7.54
C MET A 87 2.44 -0.36 8.67
N ALA A 88 3.19 0.67 9.06
CA ALA A 88 2.74 1.65 10.05
C ALA A 88 1.49 2.41 9.60
N GLY A 89 1.43 2.82 8.32
CA GLY A 89 0.25 3.47 7.76
C GLY A 89 -0.97 2.54 7.74
N TYR A 90 -0.79 1.30 7.28
CA TYR A 90 -1.86 0.29 7.25
C TYR A 90 -2.39 -0.01 8.65
N GLU A 91 -1.51 -0.23 9.61
CA GLU A 91 -1.93 -0.50 10.97
C GLU A 91 -2.67 0.70 11.59
N ALA A 92 -2.16 1.92 11.40
CA ALA A 92 -2.81 3.12 11.91
C ALA A 92 -4.21 3.32 11.32
N GLN A 93 -4.40 3.00 10.04
CA GLN A 93 -5.65 3.24 9.33
C GLN A 93 -6.68 2.10 9.47
N PHE A 94 -6.22 0.85 9.47
CA PHE A 94 -7.06 -0.35 9.37
C PHE A 94 -6.86 -1.34 10.53
N GLY A 95 -6.02 -1.00 11.51
CA GLY A 95 -5.69 -1.85 12.65
C GLY A 95 -4.83 -3.06 12.29
N ALA A 96 -4.56 -3.90 13.28
CA ALA A 96 -3.75 -5.11 13.12
C ALA A 96 -4.35 -6.09 12.10
N ASP A 97 -5.68 -6.24 12.07
CA ASP A 97 -6.37 -7.12 11.12
C ASP A 97 -6.21 -6.63 9.68
N GLY A 98 -6.26 -5.31 9.46
CA GLY A 98 -6.04 -4.72 8.14
C GLY A 98 -4.59 -4.85 7.68
N LEU A 99 -3.62 -4.68 8.58
CA LEU A 99 -2.21 -4.95 8.29
C LEU A 99 -1.99 -6.43 7.91
N SER A 100 -2.62 -7.36 8.65
CA SER A 100 -2.53 -8.80 8.35
C SER A 100 -3.10 -9.12 6.96
N ARG A 101 -4.29 -8.61 6.64
CA ARG A 101 -4.88 -8.77 5.28
C ARG A 101 -3.98 -8.19 4.20
N PHE A 102 -3.43 -6.98 4.41
CA PHE A 102 -2.50 -6.36 3.48
C PHE A 102 -1.31 -7.27 3.17
N LEU A 103 -0.67 -7.85 4.18
CA LEU A 103 0.45 -8.77 3.97
C LEU A 103 0.03 -10.03 3.19
N GLN A 104 -1.15 -10.58 3.49
CA GLN A 104 -1.67 -11.80 2.84
C GLN A 104 -2.07 -11.60 1.38
N THR A 105 -2.66 -10.45 1.03
CA THR A 105 -3.15 -10.17 -0.33
C THR A 105 -2.13 -9.45 -1.22
N THR A 106 -1.01 -9.00 -0.66
CA THR A 106 0.07 -8.37 -1.41
C THR A 106 1.08 -9.40 -1.89
N HIS A 107 1.43 -9.35 -3.18
CA HIS A 107 2.46 -10.19 -3.76
C HIS A 107 3.84 -9.52 -3.73
N GLY A 108 4.90 -10.27 -4.05
CA GLY A 108 6.26 -9.74 -4.17
C GLY A 108 7.13 -9.91 -2.92
N TRP A 109 6.59 -10.39 -1.81
CA TRP A 109 7.35 -10.62 -0.56
C TRP A 109 8.51 -11.62 -0.70
N ARG A 110 8.53 -12.46 -1.74
CA ARG A 110 9.64 -13.38 -2.04
C ARG A 110 10.93 -12.64 -2.45
N GLY A 111 10.82 -11.41 -2.96
CA GLY A 111 11.97 -10.61 -3.40
C GLY A 111 12.95 -10.27 -2.26
N PRO A 112 14.16 -9.80 -2.62
CA PRO A 112 15.13 -9.33 -1.64
C PRO A 112 14.63 -8.06 -0.95
N ILE A 113 14.88 -8.00 0.36
CA ILE A 113 14.56 -6.85 1.20
C ILE A 113 15.87 -6.42 1.87
N GLU A 114 16.24 -5.17 1.67
CA GLU A 114 17.43 -4.59 2.30
C GLU A 114 17.05 -3.90 3.60
N ASN A 115 17.70 -4.30 4.70
CA ASN A 115 17.55 -3.63 5.97
C ASN A 115 18.38 -2.33 6.02
N ASP A 116 17.77 -1.22 5.62
CA ASP A 116 18.37 0.11 5.59
C ASP A 116 18.05 0.96 6.84
N ARG A 117 17.51 0.38 7.92
CA ARG A 117 17.02 1.14 9.09
C ARG A 117 18.07 2.04 9.76
N SER A 118 19.35 1.66 9.70
CA SER A 118 20.44 2.46 10.28
C SER A 118 20.75 3.72 9.48
N SER A 119 20.43 3.74 8.18
CA SER A 119 20.58 4.88 7.28
C SER A 119 19.49 4.84 6.21
N PRO A 120 18.24 5.21 6.56
CA PRO A 120 17.10 5.01 5.68
C PRO A 120 17.24 5.75 4.36
N ARG A 121 17.08 5.04 3.24
CA ARG A 121 17.09 5.62 1.89
C ARG A 121 15.70 6.06 1.45
N TYR A 122 14.64 5.49 2.03
CA TYR A 122 13.28 5.93 1.73
C TYR A 122 13.02 7.34 2.30
N PRO A 123 12.66 8.34 1.47
CA PRO A 123 12.56 9.74 1.93
C PRO A 123 11.51 10.00 3.01
N ARG A 124 10.55 9.09 3.18
CA ARG A 124 9.47 9.17 4.17
C ARG A 124 9.58 8.09 5.23
N ALA A 125 10.79 7.62 5.52
CA ALA A 125 11.03 6.66 6.60
C ALA A 125 10.44 7.17 7.93
N VAL A 126 9.79 6.26 8.65
CA VAL A 126 9.11 6.55 9.92
C VAL A 126 9.97 6.13 11.10
N GLN A 127 9.85 6.83 12.22
CA GLN A 127 10.49 6.43 13.47
C GLN A 127 9.58 5.43 14.19
N LEU A 128 10.03 4.18 14.31
CA LEU A 128 9.32 3.10 15.00
C LEU A 128 10.01 2.74 16.30
N SER A 129 9.23 2.39 17.32
CA SER A 129 9.77 1.79 18.54
C SER A 129 10.42 0.44 18.24
N VAL A 130 11.29 -0.02 19.14
CA VAL A 130 11.93 -1.35 19.04
C VAL A 130 10.87 -2.46 18.96
N ASP A 131 9.79 -2.34 19.73
CA ASP A 131 8.70 -3.31 19.73
C ASP A 131 7.92 -3.31 18.40
N GLN A 132 7.70 -2.14 17.81
CA GLN A 132 7.07 -2.04 16.49
C GLN A 132 7.94 -2.69 15.40
N GLN A 133 9.25 -2.39 15.38
CA GLN A 133 10.19 -2.99 14.44
C GLN A 133 10.21 -4.52 14.57
N ALA A 134 10.37 -5.03 15.80
CA ALA A 134 10.42 -6.46 16.06
C ALA A 134 9.13 -7.18 15.63
N ARG A 135 7.97 -6.56 15.84
CA ARG A 135 6.69 -7.11 15.42
C ARG A 135 6.51 -7.11 13.90
N TYR A 136 6.89 -6.02 13.22
CA TYR A 136 6.81 -5.96 11.76
C TYR A 136 7.77 -6.96 11.11
N ASP A 137 8.97 -7.15 11.66
CA ASP A 137 9.91 -8.18 11.23
C ASP A 137 9.33 -9.59 11.40
N ALA A 138 8.64 -9.85 12.51
CA ALA A 138 8.00 -11.14 12.76
C ALA A 138 6.88 -11.43 11.76
N LEU A 139 5.98 -10.46 11.54
CA LEU A 139 4.88 -10.57 10.57
C LEU A 139 5.42 -10.81 9.15
N LEU A 140 6.41 -10.03 8.73
CA LEU A 140 7.01 -10.16 7.41
C LEU A 140 7.69 -11.52 7.22
N LYS A 141 8.38 -12.02 8.25
CA LYS A 141 9.01 -13.34 8.24
C LYS A 141 7.99 -14.47 8.15
N GLU A 142 6.87 -14.35 8.87
CA GLU A 142 5.75 -15.30 8.83
C GLU A 142 5.15 -15.35 7.43
N THR A 143 4.74 -14.20 6.86
CA THR A 143 4.20 -14.10 5.50
C THR A 143 5.14 -14.71 4.46
N ARG A 144 6.45 -14.42 4.55
CA ARG A 144 7.45 -14.99 3.63
C ARG A 144 7.62 -16.51 3.78
N SER A 145 7.34 -17.07 4.95
CA SER A 145 7.48 -18.50 5.21
C SER A 145 6.28 -19.31 4.70
N GLU A 146 5.08 -18.72 4.71
CA GLU A 146 3.85 -19.30 4.16
C GLU A 146 3.86 -19.36 2.64
N LEU A 147 4.55 -18.41 2.00
CA LEU A 147 4.82 -18.38 0.57
C LEU A 147 5.89 -19.40 0.15
N ARG A 148 6.00 -20.59 0.75
CA ARG A 148 6.94 -21.63 0.29
C ARG A 148 6.34 -22.41 -0.88
#